data_AF-A0A368FA94-F1
#
_entry.id   AF-A0A368FA94-F1
#
_cell.length_a   1.000
_cell.length_b   1.000
_cell.length_c   1.000
_cell.angle_alpha   90.00
_cell.angle_beta   90.00
_cell.angle_gamma   90.00
#
_symmetry.space_group_name_H-M   'P 1'
#
loop_
_entity.id
_entity.type
_entity.pdbx_description
1 polymer ?
#
loop_
_entity_poly.entity_id
_entity_poly.type
_entity_poly.pdbx_seq_one_letter_code
_entity_poly.pdbx_strand_id
1 'polypeptide(L)' 'PTVKHGGGSVLVYGAFSRNGMGPLVEIDGIMDAQLYKDILVNVAVPWANGNMPQGWILQQDNDPKHTSRL' A
#
# COMPACT_ATOMS: atom_id res chain seq x y z
N PRO A 1 -26.85 -0.93 -7.94
CA PRO A 1 -26.53 -2.35 -7.71
C PRO A 1 -25.11 -2.67 -8.18
N THR A 2 -24.27 -3.25 -7.32
CA THR A 2 -22.93 -3.70 -7.70
C THR A 2 -22.97 -5.19 -8.00
N VAL A 3 -22.67 -5.58 -9.24
CA VAL A 3 -22.65 -7.00 -9.67
C VAL A 3 -21.21 -7.50 -9.59
N LYS A 4 -20.95 -8.54 -8.79
CA LYS A 4 -19.67 -9.26 -8.80
C LYS A 4 -19.74 -10.40 -9.79
N HIS A 5 -18.79 -10.43 -10.73
CA HIS A 5 -18.69 -11.45 -11.77
C HIS A 5 -17.72 -12.55 -11.29
N GLY A 6 -17.99 -13.82 -11.62
CA GLY A 6 -17.30 -15.00 -11.06
C GLY A 6 -15.88 -15.28 -11.55
N GLY A 7 -15.17 -14.31 -12.10
CA GLY A 7 -13.83 -14.47 -12.69
C GLY A 7 -12.65 -14.33 -11.71
N GLY A 8 -12.94 -14.15 -10.42
CA GLY A 8 -11.92 -13.90 -9.38
C GLY A 8 -11.54 -12.42 -9.25
N SER A 9 -10.59 -12.15 -8.34
CA SER A 9 -10.07 -10.81 -8.07
C SER A 9 -8.65 -10.89 -7.52
N VAL A 10 -7.84 -9.89 -7.82
CA VAL A 10 -6.51 -9.71 -7.22
C VAL A 10 -6.56 -8.51 -6.27
N LEU A 11 -5.90 -8.63 -5.11
CA LEU A 11 -5.70 -7.52 -4.20
C LEU A 11 -4.30 -6.96 -4.42
N VAL A 12 -4.18 -5.63 -4.49
CA VAL A 12 -2.89 -4.96 -4.68
C VAL A 12 -2.73 -3.81 -3.69
N TYR A 13 -1.51 -3.59 -3.23
CA TYR A 13 -1.09 -2.35 -2.59
C TYR A 13 -0.43 -1.46 -3.63
N GLY A 14 -0.76 -0.18 -3.62
CA GLY A 14 -0.11 0.81 -4.47
C GLY A 14 0.11 2.12 -3.73
N ALA A 15 1.23 2.77 -4.02
CA ALA A 15 1.49 4.14 -3.59
C ALA A 15 1.81 5.01 -4.82
N PHE A 16 1.45 6.29 -4.79
CA PHE A 16 1.79 7.22 -5.85
C PHE A 16 1.92 8.64 -5.30
N SER A 17 2.54 9.53 -6.08
CA SER A 17 2.65 10.94 -5.77
C SER A 17 2.57 11.80 -7.03
N ARG A 18 2.66 13.13 -6.88
CA ARG A 18 2.84 14.05 -8.01
C ARG A 18 4.08 13.71 -8.86
N ASN A 19 5.10 13.09 -8.27
CA ASN A 19 6.34 12.74 -8.95
C ASN A 19 6.23 11.43 -9.75
N GLY A 20 5.10 10.72 -9.67
CA GLY A 20 4.84 9.52 -10.43
C GLY A 20 4.28 8.37 -9.61
N MET A 21 4.15 7.23 -10.27
CA MET A 21 3.73 5.99 -9.63
C MET A 21 4.85 5.39 -8.78
N GLY A 22 4.48 4.99 -7.57
CA GLY A 22 5.28 4.11 -6.75
C GLY A 22 4.98 2.64 -7.02
N PRO A 23 5.50 1.74 -6.17
CA PRO A 23 5.37 0.31 -6.37
C PRO A 23 3.92 -0.16 -6.33
N LEU A 24 3.61 -1.17 -7.15
CA LEU A 24 2.37 -1.94 -7.10
C LEU A 24 2.72 -3.37 -6.67
N VAL A 25 2.19 -3.80 -5.53
CA VAL A 25 2.50 -5.09 -4.90
C VAL A 25 1.24 -5.94 -4.89
N GLU A 26 1.29 -7.10 -5.54
CA GLU A 26 0.24 -8.11 -5.44
C GLU A 26 0.23 -8.73 -4.04
N ILE A 27 -0.96 -8.86 -3.46
CA ILE A 27 -1.18 -9.46 -2.16
C ILE A 27 -1.89 -10.79 -2.37
N ASP A 28 -1.24 -11.86 -1.94
CA ASP A 28 -1.88 -13.16 -1.83
C ASP A 28 -2.74 -13.19 -0.55
N GLY A 29 -4.05 -13.39 -0.72
CA GLY A 29 -5.01 -13.40 0.38
C GLY A 29 -5.38 -12.02 0.93
N ILE A 30 -5.37 -11.89 2.27
CA ILE A 30 -5.79 -10.67 2.98
C ILE A 30 -4.54 -9.98 3.52
N MET A 31 -4.42 -8.67 3.27
CA MET A 31 -3.37 -7.87 3.91
C MET A 31 -3.66 -7.71 5.41
N ASP A 32 -2.84 -8.35 6.23
CA ASP A 32 -2.78 -8.11 7.67
C ASP A 32 -1.81 -6.98 8.02
N ALA A 33 -1.71 -6.66 9.32
CA ALA A 33 -0.84 -5.59 9.81
C ALA A 33 0.65 -5.90 9.62
N GLN A 34 1.06 -7.17 9.64
CA GLN A 34 2.46 -7.55 9.47
C GLN A 34 2.87 -7.37 8.00
N LEU A 35 2.08 -7.89 7.06
CA LEU A 35 2.31 -7.72 5.64
C LEU A 35 2.24 -6.23 5.23
N TYR A 36 1.30 -5.48 5.80
CA TYR A 36 1.24 -4.03 5.60
C TYR A 36 2.55 -3.34 6.04
N LYS A 37 3.05 -3.67 7.24
CA LYS A 37 4.32 -3.15 7.75
C LYS A 37 5.50 -3.54 6.84
N ASP A 38 5.55 -4.78 6.38
CA ASP A 38 6.62 -5.27 5.53
C ASP A 38 6.63 -4.57 4.17
N ILE A 39 5.46 -4.36 3.56
CA ILE A 39 5.32 -3.57 2.33
C ILE A 39 5.76 -2.13 2.57
N LEU A 40 5.34 -1.53 3.70
CA LEU A 40 5.68 -0.14 3.99
C LEU A 40 7.20 0.06 4.15
N VAL A 41 7.84 -0.76 5.00
CA VAL A 41 9.26 -0.63 5.36
C VAL A 41 10.18 -1.04 4.21
N ASN A 42 9.85 -2.11 3.49
CA ASN A 42 10.76 -2.68 2.49
C ASN A 42 10.51 -2.17 1.08
N VAL A 43 9.33 -1.60 0.80
CA VAL A 43 8.94 -1.23 -0.57
C VAL A 43 8.54 0.25 -0.69
N ALA A 44 7.52 0.69 0.04
CA ALA A 44 6.94 2.02 -0.17
C ALA A 44 7.83 3.16 0.36
N VAL A 45 8.34 3.04 1.58
CA VAL A 45 9.21 4.06 2.21
C VAL A 45 10.55 4.21 1.48
N PRO A 46 11.27 3.13 1.11
CA PRO A 46 12.49 3.25 0.33
C PRO A 46 12.26 3.94 -1.02
N TRP A 47 11.16 3.62 -1.70
CA TRP A 47 10.79 4.31 -2.93
C TRP A 47 10.53 5.80 -2.69
N ALA A 48 9.74 6.15 -1.67
CA ALA A 48 9.44 7.54 -1.35
C ALA A 48 10.72 8.33 -1.02
N ASN A 49 11.62 7.77 -0.21
CA ASN A 49 12.88 8.40 0.14
C ASN A 49 13.79 8.68 -1.07
N GLY A 50 13.74 7.84 -2.11
CA GLY A 50 14.52 8.03 -3.33
C GLY A 50 13.89 8.95 -4.36
N ASN A 51 12.56 9.15 -4.33
CA ASN A 51 11.81 9.77 -5.43
C ASN A 51 10.99 11.01 -5.02
N MET A 52 10.86 11.29 -3.72
CA MET A 52 10.07 12.40 -3.19
C MET A 52 10.97 13.45 -2.50
N PRO A 53 10.53 14.73 -2.46
CA PRO A 53 11.25 15.75 -1.70
C PRO A 53 11.30 15.41 -0.20
N GLN A 54 12.30 15.94 0.49
CA GLN A 54 12.39 15.84 1.94
C GLN A 54 11.13 16.40 2.60
N GLY A 55 10.63 15.69 3.63
CA GLY A 55 9.39 16.08 4.32
C GLY A 55 8.11 15.59 3.64
N TRP A 56 8.19 14.58 2.77
CA TRP A 56 7.02 13.91 2.24
C TRP A 56 6.15 13.30 3.35
N ILE A 57 4.85 13.18 3.08
CA ILE A 57 3.85 12.68 4.03
C ILE A 57 3.22 11.42 3.46
N LEU A 58 3.15 10.36 4.26
CA LEU A 58 2.35 9.18 3.93
C LEU A 58 0.87 9.49 4.21
N GLN A 59 0.02 9.39 3.20
CA GLN A 59 -1.43 9.41 3.36
C GLN A 59 -1.99 8.00 3.18
N GLN A 60 -2.89 7.61 4.07
CA GLN A 60 -3.62 6.34 4.03
C GLN A 60 -4.97 6.47 4.74
N ASP A 61 -5.83 5.47 4.58
CA ASP A 61 -7.10 5.42 5.30
C ASP A 61 -6.92 4.98 6.78
N ASN A 62 -8.03 4.96 7.52
CA ASN A 62 -8.05 4.64 8.94
C ASN A 62 -8.31 3.14 9.21
N ASP A 63 -7.94 2.23 8.31
CA ASP A 63 -8.01 0.79 8.61
C ASP A 63 -7.21 0.49 9.90
N PRO A 64 -7.77 -0.24 10.89
CA PRO A 64 -7.07 -0.55 12.14
C PRO A 64 -5.67 -1.13 11.95
N LYS A 65 -5.40 -1.87 10.86
CA LYS A 65 -4.07 -2.43 10.60
C LYS A 65 -2.99 -1.35 10.41
N HIS A 66 -3.35 -0.15 9.93
CA HIS A 66 -2.43 0.97 9.67
C HIS A 66 -1.95 1.66 10.95
N THR A 67 -2.61 1.40 12.09
CA THR A 67 -2.23 1.92 13.41
C THR A 67 -1.84 0.81 14.39
N SER A 68 -1.64 -0.40 13.87
CA SER A 68 -1.14 -1.54 14.65
C SER A 68 0.22 -1.21 15.28
N ARG A 69 0.47 -1.75 16.47
CA ARG A 69 1.74 -1.58 17.21
C ARG A 69 2.76 -2.69 16.92
N LEU A 70 2.50 -3.51 15.90
CA LEU A 70 3.36 -4.60 15.48
C LEU A 70 4.69 -4.11 14.89
#